data_AF-A0A7X9XT66-F1
#
_entry.id   AF-A0A7X9XT66-F1
#
_cell.length_a   1.000
_cell.length_b   1.000
_cell.length_c   1.000
_cell.angle_alpha   90.00
_cell.angle_beta   90.00
_cell.angle_gamma   90.00
#
_symmetry.space_group_name_H-M   'P 1'
#
loop_
_entity.id
_entity.type
_entity.pdbx_description
1 polymer ?
#
loop_
_entity_poly.entity_id
_entity_poly.type
_entity_poly.pdbx_seq_one_letter_code
_entity_poly.pdbx_strand_id
1 'polypeptide(L)'
;MSSTNGQSTDGHASVGDAAGDAASSAPSPSAKSPSATSTSGTSPSAASPSAPKIGVRSTRQRKAVIAAMSDMTKFSSAKDIHQVLEERGDKVGLTTVYRTLQSLSEVKAVDVLHTDAGEALYRLCGDHHHHHLVCTDCGETVEIGGGPVEEWAGDLASEHGFRLTGHTAEVFGVCADCQNEPDEG
;
A
#
# COMPACT_ATOMS: atom_id res chain seq x y z
N MET A 1 5.16 59.31 -27.39
CA MET A 1 4.06 58.84 -28.26
C MET A 1 3.64 57.50 -27.69
N SER A 2 2.85 57.48 -26.61
CA SER A 2 1.36 57.51 -26.62
C SER A 2 0.83 56.23 -27.29
N SER A 3 0.11 55.31 -26.66
CA SER A 3 -1.08 55.39 -25.77
C SER A 3 -1.33 53.97 -25.17
N THR A 4 -1.58 53.74 -23.87
CA THR A 4 -2.88 53.65 -23.12
C THR A 4 -3.95 52.77 -23.80
N ASN A 5 -4.84 51.97 -23.20
CA ASN A 5 -5.37 51.74 -21.83
C ASN A 5 -6.30 50.49 -21.87
N GLY A 6 -6.55 49.78 -20.76
CA GLY A 6 -7.88 49.65 -20.09
C GLY A 6 -8.78 48.51 -20.64
N GLN A 7 -9.72 47.82 -19.95
CA GLN A 7 -10.42 47.85 -18.64
C GLN A 7 -11.02 46.42 -18.45
N SER A 8 -11.03 45.81 -17.26
CA SER A 8 -12.10 45.80 -16.23
C SER A 8 -13.54 45.56 -16.69
N THR A 9 -14.18 44.51 -16.17
CA THR A 9 -15.52 44.57 -15.54
C THR A 9 -15.73 43.42 -14.53
N ASP A 10 -16.17 43.80 -13.33
CA ASP A 10 -16.79 43.01 -12.26
C ASP A 10 -18.19 42.46 -12.63
N GLY A 11 -18.69 41.49 -11.83
CA GLY A 11 -20.12 41.53 -11.45
C GLY A 11 -20.83 40.21 -11.07
N HIS A 12 -21.21 40.13 -9.78
CA HIS A 12 -22.47 39.58 -9.20
C HIS A 12 -22.77 38.06 -9.32
N ALA A 13 -23.45 37.33 -8.41
CA ALA A 13 -24.15 37.56 -7.14
C ALA A 13 -24.59 36.17 -6.59
N SER A 14 -24.43 35.88 -5.29
CA SER A 14 -25.48 35.73 -4.25
C SER A 14 -26.25 34.39 -4.12
N VAL A 15 -26.05 33.76 -2.94
CA VAL A 15 -26.98 33.12 -1.97
C VAL A 15 -28.02 32.04 -2.36
N GLY A 16 -28.17 31.05 -1.46
CA GLY A 16 -29.37 30.18 -1.38
C GLY A 16 -29.23 28.97 -0.46
N ASP A 17 -29.60 29.13 0.82
CA ASP A 17 -29.89 28.08 1.81
C ASP A 17 -30.96 27.07 1.37
N ALA A 18 -30.85 25.81 1.81
CA ALA A 18 -32.02 24.97 2.12
C ALA A 18 -31.66 23.81 3.07
N ALA A 19 -32.17 23.90 4.30
CA ALA A 19 -32.29 22.82 5.27
C ALA A 19 -33.38 21.81 4.87
N GLY A 20 -33.30 20.59 5.42
CA GLY A 20 -34.33 19.56 5.26
C GLY A 20 -34.15 18.39 6.22
N ASP A 21 -34.68 18.55 7.43
CA ASP A 21 -35.01 17.51 8.42
C ASP A 21 -35.74 16.30 7.83
N ALA A 22 -35.44 15.10 8.36
CA ALA A 22 -36.48 14.10 8.65
C ALA A 22 -35.94 12.99 9.58
N ALA A 23 -36.20 13.19 10.87
CA ALA A 23 -36.24 12.14 11.88
C ALA A 23 -37.49 11.26 11.70
N SER A 24 -37.36 9.94 11.92
CA SER A 24 -38.40 8.99 12.36
C SER A 24 -37.90 7.56 12.13
N SER A 25 -38.13 6.54 12.94
CA SER A 25 -38.85 6.38 14.20
C SER A 25 -38.47 4.97 14.69
N ALA A 26 -38.23 4.80 16.00
CA ALA A 26 -38.29 3.49 16.64
C ALA A 26 -39.77 3.05 16.77
N PRO A 27 -40.05 1.74 16.87
CA PRO A 27 -40.28 1.21 18.22
C PRO A 27 -39.82 -0.25 18.44
N SER A 28 -39.46 -0.56 19.69
CA SER A 28 -39.45 -1.92 20.26
C SER A 28 -40.88 -2.47 20.41
N PRO A 29 -41.04 -3.81 20.51
CA PRO A 29 -41.45 -4.32 21.81
C PRO A 29 -40.83 -5.67 22.21
N SER A 30 -40.88 -5.89 23.52
CA SER A 30 -40.39 -7.01 24.31
C SER A 30 -41.17 -8.34 24.17
N ALA A 31 -40.48 -9.39 24.64
CA ALA A 31 -40.97 -10.53 25.43
C ALA A 31 -41.27 -11.86 24.70
N LYS A 32 -40.47 -12.91 24.99
CA LYS A 32 -40.79 -13.97 25.97
C LYS A 32 -39.82 -15.15 25.86
N SER A 33 -39.34 -15.64 27.01
CA SER A 33 -38.73 -16.97 27.18
C SER A 33 -39.73 -18.10 26.93
N PRO A 34 -39.24 -19.32 26.66
CA PRO A 34 -39.49 -20.39 27.62
C PRO A 34 -38.29 -21.31 27.91
N SER A 35 -38.42 -22.02 29.04
CA SER A 35 -37.48 -22.95 29.66
C SER A 35 -37.16 -24.23 28.89
N ALA A 36 -35.93 -24.72 29.16
CA ALA A 36 -35.49 -26.09 29.45
C ALA A 36 -36.01 -27.29 28.64
N THR A 37 -35.08 -28.12 28.14
CA THR A 37 -34.98 -29.57 28.44
C THR A 37 -33.60 -30.10 28.05
N SER A 38 -33.03 -30.92 28.92
CA SER A 38 -31.75 -31.62 28.84
C SER A 38 -31.83 -32.85 27.92
N THR A 39 -30.79 -33.13 27.12
CA THR A 39 -30.35 -34.50 26.82
C THR A 39 -28.85 -34.55 26.52
N SER A 40 -28.21 -35.49 27.20
CA SER A 40 -26.81 -35.89 27.11
C SER A 40 -26.53 -36.75 25.87
N GLY A 41 -25.42 -36.50 25.18
CA GLY A 41 -24.88 -37.38 24.14
C GLY A 41 -23.37 -37.20 24.02
N THR A 42 -22.60 -38.10 24.61
CA THR A 42 -21.14 -38.19 24.50
C THR A 42 -20.77 -39.15 23.36
N SER A 43 -19.96 -38.71 22.39
CA SER A 43 -19.04 -39.55 21.59
C SER A 43 -18.13 -38.70 20.68
N PRO A 44 -17.00 -39.25 20.17
CA PRO A 44 -15.67 -38.72 20.47
C PRO A 44 -15.10 -37.70 19.49
N SER A 45 -14.20 -36.90 20.02
CA SER A 45 -13.42 -35.83 19.38
C SER A 45 -12.50 -36.35 18.28
N ALA A 46 -12.87 -36.12 17.01
CA ALA A 46 -11.91 -36.01 15.93
C ALA A 46 -11.15 -34.69 16.09
N ALA A 47 -9.81 -34.76 16.20
CA ALA A 47 -8.96 -33.59 16.31
C ALA A 47 -9.15 -32.68 15.08
N SER A 48 -9.80 -31.54 15.27
CA SER A 48 -9.86 -30.48 14.26
C SER A 48 -8.49 -29.81 14.12
N PRO A 49 -8.08 -29.40 12.91
CA PRO A 49 -6.86 -28.62 12.72
C PRO A 49 -7.01 -27.31 13.50
N SER A 50 -6.10 -27.06 14.44
CA SER A 50 -6.14 -25.84 15.24
C SER A 50 -6.05 -24.63 14.32
N ALA A 51 -7.10 -23.79 14.33
CA ALA A 51 -7.08 -22.51 13.65
C ALA A 51 -5.80 -21.74 14.03
N PRO A 52 -5.09 -21.13 13.07
CA PRO A 52 -3.82 -20.49 13.34
C PRO A 52 -4.02 -19.41 14.40
N LYS A 53 -3.24 -19.49 15.49
CA LYS A 53 -3.21 -18.47 16.54
C LYS A 53 -2.69 -17.17 15.95
N ILE A 54 -3.58 -16.35 15.39
CA ILE A 54 -3.29 -14.96 15.04
C ILE A 54 -3.21 -14.21 16.37
N GLY A 55 -2.03 -14.28 17.00
CA GLY A 55 -1.73 -13.68 18.30
C GLY A 55 -0.45 -12.86 18.27
N VAL A 56 -0.11 -12.26 19.41
CA VAL A 56 1.04 -11.34 19.66
C VAL A 56 2.37 -11.74 18.99
N ARG A 57 2.59 -13.05 18.77
CA ARG A 57 3.74 -13.56 18.01
C ARG A 57 3.74 -13.08 16.55
N SER A 58 2.60 -13.17 15.87
CA SER A 58 2.45 -12.73 14.48
C SER A 58 2.68 -11.23 14.33
N THR A 59 2.23 -10.41 15.29
CA THR A 59 2.52 -8.97 15.29
C THR A 59 3.98 -8.66 15.57
N ARG A 60 4.68 -9.43 16.42
CA ARG A 60 6.13 -9.28 16.61
C ARG A 60 6.91 -9.63 15.34
N GLN A 61 6.58 -10.75 14.70
CA GLN A 61 7.25 -11.17 13.47
C GLN A 61 7.01 -10.17 12.33
N ARG A 62 5.78 -9.66 12.18
CA ARG A 62 5.47 -8.61 11.21
C ARG A 62 6.30 -7.34 11.45
N LYS A 63 6.43 -6.90 12.70
CA LYS A 63 7.28 -5.76 13.05
C LYS A 63 8.77 -6.01 12.73
N ALA A 64 9.27 -7.21 12.97
CA ALA A 64 10.64 -7.58 12.63
C ALA A 64 10.87 -7.50 11.11
N VAL A 65 9.95 -8.02 10.30
CA VAL A 65 10.02 -7.92 8.83
C VAL A 65 10.05 -6.45 8.38
N ILE A 66 9.14 -5.62 8.89
CA ILE A 66 9.10 -4.19 8.54
C ILE A 66 10.42 -3.51 8.94
N ALA A 67 10.93 -3.76 10.15
CA ALA A 67 12.19 -3.18 10.61
C ALA A 67 13.39 -3.63 9.75
N ALA A 68 13.42 -4.90 9.33
CA ALA A 68 14.45 -5.38 8.41
C ALA A 68 14.41 -4.65 7.07
N MET A 69 13.21 -4.44 6.52
CA MET A 69 13.04 -3.69 5.27
C MET A 69 13.40 -2.21 5.42
N SER A 70 13.17 -1.58 6.59
CA SER A 70 13.46 -0.15 6.80
C SER A 70 14.96 0.17 6.74
N ASP A 71 15.81 -0.82 7.01
CA ASP A 71 17.26 -0.66 6.94
C ASP A 71 17.82 -0.96 5.53
N MET A 72 16.96 -1.38 4.59
CA MET A 72 17.33 -1.70 3.21
C MET A 72 17.00 -0.50 2.31
N THR A 73 18.00 0.00 1.59
CA THR A 73 17.86 1.12 0.65
C THR A 73 17.49 0.71 -0.77
N LYS A 74 17.47 -0.60 -1.05
CA LYS A 74 17.23 -1.19 -2.37
C LYS A 74 16.02 -2.10 -2.37
N PHE A 75 15.41 -2.28 -3.55
CA PHE A 75 14.47 -3.38 -3.76
C PHE A 75 15.14 -4.71 -3.42
N SER A 76 14.49 -5.48 -2.55
CA SER A 76 15.08 -6.67 -1.96
C SER A 76 14.14 -7.85 -2.12
N SER A 77 14.68 -9.01 -2.49
CA SER A 77 13.87 -10.22 -2.58
C SER A 77 13.39 -10.63 -1.19
N ALA A 78 12.35 -11.47 -1.14
CA ALA A 78 11.93 -12.07 0.12
C ALA A 78 13.05 -12.89 0.79
N LYS A 79 14.01 -13.41 0.01
CA LYS A 79 15.18 -14.14 0.52
C LYS A 79 16.19 -13.19 1.14
N ASP A 80 16.46 -12.04 0.53
CA ASP A 80 17.38 -11.04 1.09
C ASP A 80 16.85 -10.50 2.42
N ILE A 81 15.53 -10.20 2.48
CA ILE A 81 14.87 -9.75 3.71
C ILE A 81 14.96 -10.84 4.80
N HIS A 82 14.79 -12.10 4.42
CA HIS A 82 14.95 -13.23 5.35
C HIS A 82 16.38 -13.37 5.86
N GLN A 83 17.38 -13.21 4.98
CA GLN A 83 18.78 -13.25 5.37
C GLN A 83 19.11 -12.17 6.40
N VAL A 84 18.64 -10.93 6.19
CA VAL A 84 18.81 -9.84 7.17
C VAL A 84 18.15 -10.18 8.52
N LEU A 85 16.99 -10.85 8.52
CA LEU A 85 16.34 -11.31 9.74
C LEU A 85 17.18 -12.38 10.47
N GLU A 86 17.77 -13.32 9.73
CA GLU A 86 18.66 -14.34 10.30
C GLU A 86 19.91 -13.72 10.93
N GLU A 87 20.52 -12.75 10.24
CA GLU A 87 21.69 -12.00 10.72
C GLU A 87 21.39 -11.23 12.02
N ARG A 88 20.15 -10.76 12.20
CA ARG A 88 19.66 -10.13 13.45
C ARG A 88 19.30 -11.12 14.55
N GLY A 89 19.26 -12.42 14.24
CA GLY A 89 18.77 -13.46 15.16
C GLY A 89 17.26 -13.49 15.34
N ASP A 90 16.50 -12.84 14.44
CA ASP A 90 15.04 -12.85 14.47
C ASP A 90 14.48 -14.20 14.01
N LYS A 91 13.69 -14.85 14.86
CA LYS A 91 13.08 -16.17 14.56
C LYS A 91 11.85 -16.03 13.67
N VAL A 92 12.05 -15.61 12.43
CA VAL A 92 11.03 -15.43 11.39
C VAL A 92 11.38 -16.33 10.20
N GLY A 93 10.54 -17.33 9.93
CA GLY A 93 10.76 -18.20 8.77
C GLY A 93 10.32 -17.54 7.45
N LEU A 94 10.97 -17.92 6.34
CA LEU A 94 10.73 -17.38 5.00
C LEU A 94 9.25 -17.34 4.57
N THR A 95 8.45 -18.37 4.86
CA THR A 95 7.00 -18.36 4.58
C THR A 95 6.27 -17.21 5.29
N THR A 96 6.70 -16.84 6.49
CA THR A 96 6.13 -15.70 7.23
C THR A 96 6.54 -14.38 6.60
N VAL A 97 7.76 -14.29 6.04
CA VAL A 97 8.22 -13.13 5.27
C VAL A 97 7.32 -12.94 4.06
N TYR A 98 7.16 -13.96 3.21
CA TYR A 98 6.26 -13.90 2.03
C TYR A 98 4.83 -13.47 2.40
N ARG A 99 4.22 -14.08 3.42
CA ARG A 99 2.86 -13.71 3.85
C ARG A 99 2.79 -12.27 4.36
N THR A 100 3.84 -11.80 5.02
CA THR A 100 3.90 -10.42 5.51
C THR A 100 4.01 -9.46 4.33
N LEU A 101 4.92 -9.71 3.40
CA LEU A 101 5.11 -8.91 2.18
C LEU A 101 3.83 -8.84 1.33
N GLN A 102 3.15 -9.98 1.14
CA GLN A 102 1.85 -10.02 0.48
C GLN A 102 0.84 -9.10 1.17
N SER A 103 0.73 -9.20 2.50
CA SER A 103 -0.20 -8.36 3.28
C SER A 103 0.18 -6.88 3.33
N LEU A 104 1.45 -6.54 3.07
CA LEU A 104 1.91 -5.16 2.98
C LEU A 104 1.62 -4.60 1.58
N SER A 105 1.81 -5.41 0.54
CA SER A 105 1.52 -5.05 -0.85
C SER A 105 0.03 -4.80 -1.05
N GLU A 106 -0.83 -5.65 -0.48
CA GLU A 106 -2.30 -5.48 -0.50
C GLU A 106 -2.78 -4.13 0.05
N VAL A 107 -2.04 -3.55 1.00
CA VAL A 107 -2.40 -2.28 1.66
C VAL A 107 -1.58 -1.08 1.16
N LYS A 108 -0.78 -1.23 0.10
CA LYS A 108 -0.05 -0.08 -0.45
C LYS A 108 1.24 0.26 0.31
N ALA A 109 1.66 -0.57 1.26
CA ALA A 109 2.73 -0.23 2.22
C ALA A 109 4.13 -0.65 1.72
N VAL A 110 4.19 -1.45 0.66
CA VAL A 110 5.43 -1.81 -0.03
C VAL A 110 5.19 -1.75 -1.53
N ASP A 111 6.20 -1.30 -2.26
CA ASP A 111 6.25 -1.43 -3.71
C ASP A 111 6.81 -2.79 -4.09
N VAL A 112 6.36 -3.28 -5.25
CA VAL A 112 6.75 -4.59 -5.77
C VAL A 112 7.20 -4.43 -7.22
N LEU A 113 8.46 -4.74 -7.46
CA LEU A 113 9.03 -4.82 -8.79
C LEU A 113 9.18 -6.28 -9.19
N HIS A 114 8.84 -6.60 -10.44
CA HIS A 114 9.06 -7.93 -11.00
C HIS A 114 10.23 -7.86 -11.99
N THR A 115 11.27 -8.65 -11.73
CA THR A 115 12.41 -8.76 -12.65
C THR A 115 12.04 -9.58 -13.89
N ASP A 116 12.87 -9.52 -14.94
CA ASP A 116 12.68 -10.34 -16.15
C ASP A 116 12.73 -11.85 -15.87
N ALA A 117 13.40 -12.25 -14.79
CA ALA A 117 13.41 -13.63 -14.29
C ALA A 117 12.12 -14.01 -13.55
N GLY A 118 11.17 -13.09 -13.39
CA GLY A 118 9.91 -13.27 -12.66
C GLY A 118 10.04 -13.18 -11.14
N GLU A 119 11.18 -12.71 -10.61
CA GLU A 119 11.36 -12.55 -9.17
C GLU A 119 10.72 -11.25 -8.68
N ALA A 120 9.97 -11.33 -7.58
CA ALA A 120 9.39 -10.18 -6.92
C ALA A 120 10.39 -9.58 -5.92
N LEU A 121 10.73 -8.31 -6.12
CA LEU A 121 11.53 -7.50 -5.23
C LEU A 121 10.63 -6.49 -4.52
N TYR A 122 10.92 -6.24 -3.25
CA TYR A 122 10.07 -5.42 -2.37
C TYR A 122 10.86 -4.25 -1.80
N ARG A 123 10.17 -3.11 -1.63
CA ARG A 123 10.68 -1.93 -0.92
C ARG A 123 9.59 -1.35 -0.03
N LEU A 124 9.94 -0.84 1.16
CA LEU A 124 9.00 -0.06 1.97
C LEU A 124 8.80 1.32 1.34
N CYS A 125 7.57 1.72 1.11
CA CYS A 125 7.24 3.08 0.71
C CYS A 125 7.17 3.96 1.97
N GLY A 126 7.81 5.13 1.94
CA GLY A 126 7.58 6.17 2.94
C GLY A 126 6.20 6.84 2.79
N ASP A 127 5.82 7.66 3.77
CA ASP A 127 4.53 8.39 3.81
C ASP A 127 4.37 9.49 2.74
N HIS A 128 5.44 9.78 1.97
CA HIS A 128 5.42 10.78 0.90
C HIS A 128 5.19 10.12 -0.45
N HIS A 129 4.36 10.71 -1.32
CA HIS A 129 4.17 10.24 -2.69
C HIS A 129 5.45 10.53 -3.50
N HIS A 130 6.21 9.48 -3.81
CA HIS A 130 7.41 9.52 -4.65
C HIS A 130 7.27 8.47 -5.76
N HIS A 131 7.97 8.70 -6.86
CA HIS A 131 8.11 7.71 -7.92
C HIS A 131 9.51 7.07 -7.83
N HIS A 132 9.69 5.98 -8.56
CA HIS A 132 10.94 5.25 -8.58
C HIS A 132 11.59 5.35 -9.97
N LEU A 133 12.89 5.66 -9.99
CA LEU A 133 13.75 5.37 -11.13
C LEU A 133 14.53 4.09 -10.80
N VAL A 134 14.27 3.01 -11.53
CA VAL A 134 14.83 1.69 -11.26
C VAL A 134 15.75 1.21 -12.37
N CYS A 135 16.93 0.72 -11.99
CA CYS A 135 17.84 -0.02 -12.85
C CYS A 135 17.27 -1.43 -13.12
N THR A 136 17.09 -1.79 -14.39
CA THR A 136 16.59 -3.10 -14.80
C THR A 136 17.61 -4.22 -14.59
N ASP A 137 18.91 -3.89 -14.51
CA ASP A 137 19.98 -4.88 -14.48
C ASP A 137 20.36 -5.26 -13.05
N CYS A 138 20.53 -4.27 -12.17
CA CYS A 138 20.97 -4.49 -10.79
C CYS A 138 19.92 -4.14 -9.72
N GLY A 139 18.79 -3.53 -10.11
CA GLY A 139 17.73 -3.12 -9.18
C GLY A 139 18.04 -1.85 -8.37
N GLU A 140 19.16 -1.18 -8.63
CA GLU A 140 19.48 0.13 -8.03
C GLU A 140 18.31 1.09 -8.26
N THR A 141 17.89 1.80 -7.21
CA THR A 141 16.67 2.59 -7.25
C THR A 141 16.84 3.93 -6.58
N VAL A 142 16.52 4.98 -7.33
CA VAL A 142 16.50 6.36 -6.88
C VAL A 142 15.07 6.82 -6.66
N GLU A 143 14.80 7.38 -5.49
CA GLU A 143 13.55 8.08 -5.22
C GLU A 143 13.52 9.40 -5.99
N ILE A 144 12.50 9.56 -6.83
CA ILE A 144 12.27 10.77 -7.61
C ILE A 144 10.97 11.42 -7.16
N GLY A 145 10.96 12.74 -7.05
CA GLY A 145 9.73 13.49 -6.83
C GLY A 145 8.82 13.38 -8.05
N GLY A 146 7.50 13.52 -7.83
CA GLY A 146 6.54 13.36 -8.91
C GLY A 146 6.56 14.45 -9.97
N GLY A 147 7.00 15.67 -9.62
CA GLY A 147 7.30 16.74 -10.58
C GLY A 147 6.21 16.93 -11.65
N PRO A 148 6.56 16.97 -12.95
CA PRO A 148 5.59 17.11 -14.05
C PRO A 148 4.57 15.97 -14.19
N VAL A 149 4.87 14.78 -13.67
CA VAL A 149 3.97 13.61 -13.79
C VAL A 149 2.72 13.80 -12.94
N GLU A 150 2.87 14.41 -11.76
CA GLU A 150 1.75 14.74 -10.87
C GLU A 150 0.78 15.73 -11.51
N GLU A 151 1.35 16.79 -12.08
CA GLU A 151 0.59 17.84 -12.76
C GLU A 151 -0.16 17.27 -13.97
N TRP A 152 0.54 16.52 -14.81
CA TRP A 152 -0.07 15.83 -15.96
C TRP A 152 -1.21 14.88 -15.55
N ALA A 153 -1.03 14.09 -14.49
CA ALA A 153 -2.08 13.18 -14.02
C ALA A 153 -3.32 13.94 -13.49
N GLY A 154 -3.10 15.08 -12.82
CA GLY A 154 -4.15 15.98 -12.35
C GLY A 154 -4.93 16.63 -13.49
N ASP A 155 -4.22 17.17 -14.47
CA ASP A 155 -4.80 17.82 -15.65
C ASP A 155 -5.61 16.83 -16.48
N LEU A 156 -5.06 15.65 -16.75
CA LEU A 156 -5.74 14.61 -17.51
C LEU A 156 -7.03 14.14 -16.83
N ALA A 157 -7.00 13.93 -15.51
CA ALA A 157 -8.20 13.58 -14.76
C ALA A 157 -9.26 14.69 -14.86
N SER A 158 -8.85 15.95 -14.73
CA SER A 158 -9.74 17.11 -14.80
C SER A 158 -10.35 17.29 -16.19
N GLU A 159 -9.55 17.18 -17.25
CA GLU A 159 -9.97 17.28 -18.65
C GLU A 159 -11.08 16.27 -18.99
N HIS A 160 -10.98 15.07 -18.43
CA HIS A 160 -11.94 14.00 -18.67
C HIS A 160 -13.07 13.92 -17.62
N GLY A 161 -13.15 14.87 -16.68
CA GLY A 161 -14.19 14.90 -15.66
C GLY A 161 -14.07 13.84 -14.56
N PHE A 162 -12.87 13.32 -14.34
CA PHE A 162 -12.56 12.38 -13.27
C PHE A 162 -12.07 13.10 -12.01
N ARG A 163 -12.45 12.57 -10.84
CA ARG A 163 -11.80 12.93 -9.58
C ARG A 163 -10.58 12.05 -9.39
N LEU A 164 -9.38 12.62 -9.50
CA LEU A 164 -8.13 11.89 -9.29
C LEU A 164 -8.09 11.33 -7.85
N THR A 165 -7.96 10.01 -7.72
CA THR A 165 -7.84 9.31 -6.43
C THR A 165 -6.43 8.77 -6.17
N GLY A 166 -5.53 8.91 -7.14
CA GLY A 166 -4.17 8.40 -7.12
C GLY A 166 -3.72 8.00 -8.53
N HIS A 167 -2.42 7.77 -8.68
CA HIS A 167 -1.82 7.23 -9.88
C HIS A 167 -0.59 6.37 -9.53
N THR A 168 -0.03 5.72 -10.53
CA THR A 168 1.19 4.92 -10.40
C THR A 168 2.09 5.27 -11.57
N ALA A 169 3.34 5.64 -11.28
CA ALA A 169 4.35 5.96 -12.27
C ALA A 169 5.71 5.48 -11.77
N GLU A 170 6.43 4.76 -12.64
CA GLU A 170 7.79 4.29 -12.41
C GLU A 170 8.58 4.48 -13.70
N VAL A 171 9.84 4.84 -13.56
CA VAL A 171 10.78 4.99 -14.68
C VAL A 171 11.78 3.85 -14.60
N PHE A 172 11.99 3.18 -15.73
CA PHE A 172 12.94 2.09 -15.85
C PHE A 172 14.09 2.49 -16.76
N GLY A 173 15.31 2.11 -16.39
CA GLY A 173 16.50 2.34 -17.19
C GLY A 173 17.65 1.46 -16.73
N VAL A 174 18.88 1.76 -17.17
CA VAL A 174 20.11 1.11 -16.69
C VAL A 174 20.94 2.15 -15.97
N CYS A 175 21.41 1.87 -14.75
CA CYS A 175 22.20 2.84 -13.99
C CYS A 175 23.59 3.05 -14.60
N ALA A 176 24.26 4.14 -14.21
CA ALA A 176 25.58 4.45 -14.73
C ALA A 176 26.60 3.32 -14.49
N ASP A 177 26.52 2.62 -13.36
CA ASP A 177 27.44 1.53 -13.06
C ASP A 177 27.23 0.36 -14.03
N CYS A 178 26.00 -0.11 -14.22
CA CYS A 178 25.69 -1.19 -15.17
C CYS A 178 25.93 -0.80 -16.63
N GLN A 179 25.79 0.48 -17.01
CA GLN A 179 26.18 0.95 -18.35
C GLN A 179 27.70 0.87 -18.58
N ASN A 180 28.50 0.88 -17.52
CA ASN A 180 29.96 0.86 -17.57
C ASN A 180 30.56 -0.51 -17.22
N GLU A 181 29.75 -1.48 -16.78
CA GLU A 181 30.18 -2.86 -16.67
C GLU A 181 30.28 -3.48 -18.06
N PRO A 182 31.44 -4.04 -18.45
CA PRO A 182 31.54 -4.75 -19.72
C PRO A 182 30.65 -5.99 -19.64
N ASP A 183 29.82 -6.14 -20.66
CA ASP A 183 28.93 -7.27 -20.93
C ASP A 183 29.70 -8.60 -20.80
N GLU A 184 29.71 -9.22 -19.61
CA GLU A 184 30.20 -10.58 -19.41
C GLU A 184 29.07 -11.54 -19.76
N GLY A 185 28.90 -11.74 -21.07
CA GLY A 185 27.94 -12.67 -21.68
C GLY A 185 28.22 -14.15 -21.43
#